data_AF-A0AAV0Y3L9-F1
#
_entry.id   AF-A0AAV0Y3L9-F1
#
_cell.length_a   1.000
_cell.length_b   1.000
_cell.length_c   1.000
_cell.angle_alpha   90.00
_cell.angle_beta   90.00
_cell.angle_gamma   90.00
#
_symmetry.space_group_name_H-M   'P 1'
#
loop_
_entity.id
_entity.type
_entity.pdbx_description
1 polymer ?
#
loop_
_entity_poly.entity_id
_entity_poly.type
_entity_poly.pdbx_seq_one_letter_code
_entity_poly.pdbx_strand_id
1 'polypeptide(L)'
;MLNATVARVLIDSKKKAAYGVEVYTNGRAMTIGARQEVIPSGGAVASPQLLLLSGVEPKDDLRAVGVPVVHDLPGVGRNLHNHVAFFVNFRINDTSTTPLNWATAMEYLLFRDGLMSGTGISEVNVQVRQPRRRQPRPAVLLWWCYWPTTPRPARWVKSRAVAWATAGEPST
;
A
#
# COMPACT_ATOMS: atom_id res chain seq x y z
N MET A 1 9.94 19.51 -8.08
CA MET A 1 10.93 19.60 -6.98
C MET A 1 11.03 18.21 -6.37
N LEU A 2 12.23 17.74 -6.04
CA LEU A 2 12.46 16.43 -5.39
C LEU A 2 12.95 16.64 -3.95
N ASN A 3 12.85 15.62 -3.11
CA ASN A 3 13.26 15.65 -1.70
C ASN A 3 12.66 16.85 -0.93
N ALA A 4 11.35 17.05 -1.12
CA ALA A 4 10.59 18.16 -0.56
C ALA A 4 9.20 17.65 -0.13
N THR A 5 8.84 17.88 1.13
CA THR A 5 7.61 17.35 1.75
C THR A 5 6.61 18.49 1.93
N VAL A 6 5.42 18.36 1.34
CA VAL A 6 4.35 19.37 1.49
C VAL A 6 3.75 19.26 2.90
N ALA A 7 3.69 20.38 3.62
CA ALA A 7 3.13 20.46 4.97
C ALA A 7 1.62 20.72 4.95
N ARG A 8 1.18 21.69 4.16
CA ARG A 8 -0.22 22.11 4.01
C ARG A 8 -0.45 22.86 2.71
N VAL A 9 -1.69 22.86 2.24
CA VAL A 9 -2.19 23.79 1.23
C VAL A 9 -2.54 25.11 1.92
N LEU A 10 -2.21 26.23 1.28
CA LEU A 10 -2.53 27.57 1.77
C LEU A 10 -3.82 28.04 1.10
N ILE A 11 -4.88 28.23 1.91
CA ILE A 11 -6.25 28.47 1.45
C ILE A 11 -6.76 29.78 2.05
N ASP A 12 -7.26 30.68 1.20
CA ASP A 12 -7.97 31.89 1.62
C ASP A 12 -9.39 31.49 2.05
N SER A 13 -9.66 31.51 3.36
CA SER A 13 -10.95 31.11 3.94
C SER A 13 -12.13 32.02 3.56
N LYS A 14 -11.87 33.26 3.10
CA LYS A 14 -12.91 34.18 2.63
C LYS A 14 -13.25 33.93 1.16
N LYS A 15 -12.24 33.67 0.32
CA LYS A 15 -12.41 33.39 -1.12
C LYS A 15 -12.66 31.92 -1.44
N LYS A 16 -12.42 31.01 -0.49
CA LYS A 16 -12.42 29.54 -0.66
C LYS A 16 -11.47 29.06 -1.76
N ALA A 17 -10.34 29.76 -1.93
CA ALA A 17 -9.37 29.51 -2.99
C ALA A 17 -8.01 29.09 -2.41
N ALA A 18 -7.44 28.01 -2.94
CA ALA A 18 -6.05 27.62 -2.67
C ALA A 18 -5.10 28.52 -3.48
N TYR A 19 -4.19 29.22 -2.80
CA TYR A 19 -3.26 30.16 -3.43
C TYR A 19 -1.80 29.69 -3.42
N GLY A 20 -1.52 28.51 -2.85
CA GLY A 20 -0.20 27.92 -2.81
C GLY A 20 -0.10 26.74 -1.86
N VAL A 21 1.14 26.30 -1.61
CA VAL A 21 1.50 25.24 -0.67
C VAL A 21 2.69 25.64 0.18
N GLU A 22 2.74 25.17 1.42
CA GLU A 22 3.94 25.23 2.26
C GLU A 22 4.68 23.90 2.19
N VAL A 23 6.00 23.96 2.00
CA VAL A 23 6.85 22.80 1.70
C VAL A 23 8.12 22.86 2.54
N TYR A 24 8.46 21.76 3.21
CA TYR A 24 9.74 21.57 3.88
C TYR A 24 10.75 20.92 2.93
N THR A 25 11.93 21.54 2.80
CA THR A 25 13.06 21.02 2.02
C THR A 25 14.36 21.49 2.65
N ASN A 26 15.39 20.64 2.68
CA ASN A 26 16.72 20.95 3.24
C ASN A 26 16.67 21.60 4.65
N GLY A 27 15.76 21.14 5.51
CA GLY A 27 15.58 21.66 6.87
C GLY A 27 14.91 23.05 6.98
N ARG A 28 14.37 23.60 5.89
CA ARG A 28 13.69 24.91 5.86
C ARG A 28 12.27 24.78 5.30
N ALA A 29 11.35 25.60 5.83
CA ALA A 29 10.05 25.82 5.20
C ALA A 29 10.22 26.81 4.04
N MET A 30 9.46 26.60 2.95
CA MET A 30 9.21 27.62 1.93
C MET A 30 7.75 27.58 1.47
N THR A 31 7.25 28.73 1.03
CA THR A 31 5.93 28.85 0.40
C THR A 31 6.08 28.88 -1.11
N ILE A 32 5.31 28.06 -1.82
CA ILE A 32 5.21 28.05 -3.28
C ILE A 32 3.80 28.52 -3.66
N GLY A 33 3.70 29.69 -4.28
CA GLY A 33 2.43 30.25 -4.75
C GLY A 33 1.94 29.59 -6.04
N ALA A 34 0.62 29.37 -6.14
CA ALA A 34 -0.07 28.88 -7.33
C ALA A 34 -0.86 30.02 -7.99
N ARG A 35 -0.83 30.10 -9.34
CA ARG A 35 -1.54 31.14 -10.11
C ARG A 35 -2.97 30.78 -10.50
N GLN A 36 -3.33 29.49 -10.44
CA GLN A 36 -4.61 28.96 -10.88
C GLN A 36 -5.14 27.95 -9.86
N GLU A 37 -4.51 26.77 -9.78
CA GLU A 37 -5.00 25.63 -9.00
C GLU A 37 -3.88 24.92 -8.23
N VAL A 38 -4.26 24.14 -7.21
CA VAL A 38 -3.39 23.22 -6.45
C VAL A 38 -4.04 21.84 -6.47
N ILE A 39 -3.36 20.85 -7.06
CA ILE A 39 -3.90 19.49 -7.25
C ILE A 39 -3.24 18.52 -6.24
N PRO A 40 -3.97 17.98 -5.25
CA PRO A 40 -3.41 17.12 -4.21
C PRO A 40 -3.26 15.66 -4.68
N SER A 41 -2.11 15.33 -5.28
CA SER A 41 -1.81 14.01 -5.85
C SER A 41 -0.96 13.08 -4.95
N GLY A 42 -1.14 13.15 -3.62
CA GLY A 42 -0.48 12.28 -2.64
C GLY A 42 -1.05 10.85 -2.53
N GLY A 43 -1.97 10.47 -3.42
CA GLY A 43 -2.64 9.17 -3.37
C GLY A 43 -3.61 9.01 -2.19
N ALA A 44 -4.16 7.80 -2.03
CA ALA A 44 -5.27 7.52 -1.12
C ALA A 44 -4.98 7.76 0.38
N VAL A 45 -3.71 7.93 0.77
CA VAL A 45 -3.29 8.16 2.17
C VAL A 45 -2.81 9.60 2.38
N ALA A 46 -1.86 10.10 1.57
CA ALA A 46 -1.29 11.42 1.82
C ALA A 46 -2.14 12.58 1.30
N SER A 47 -3.01 12.39 0.28
CA SER A 47 -3.96 13.44 -0.13
C SER A 47 -4.96 13.83 0.96
N PRO A 48 -5.69 12.90 1.64
CA PRO A 48 -6.55 13.29 2.75
C PRO A 48 -5.78 13.81 3.97
N GLN A 49 -4.59 13.28 4.25
CA GLN A 49 -3.71 13.83 5.30
C GLN A 49 -3.34 15.30 5.02
N LEU A 50 -3.01 15.63 3.77
CA LEU A 50 -2.69 17.01 3.38
C LEU A 50 -3.89 17.95 3.55
N LEU A 51 -5.10 17.48 3.21
CA LEU A 51 -6.33 18.25 3.41
C LEU A 51 -6.63 18.50 4.90
N LEU A 52 -6.43 17.50 5.76
CA LEU A 52 -6.52 17.62 7.22
C LEU A 52 -5.57 18.70 7.75
N LEU A 53 -4.29 18.63 7.37
CA LEU A 53 -3.28 19.64 7.74
C LEU A 53 -3.54 21.04 7.14
N SER A 54 -4.46 21.13 6.18
CA SER A 54 -4.94 22.38 5.57
C SER A 54 -6.27 22.87 6.17
N GLY A 55 -6.80 22.21 7.20
CA GLY A 55 -8.07 22.55 7.83
C GLY A 55 -9.32 22.18 7.00
N VAL A 56 -9.21 21.18 6.11
CA VAL A 56 -10.31 20.69 5.25
C VAL A 56 -10.64 19.25 5.65
N GLU A 57 -11.55 19.09 6.61
CA GLU A 57 -11.88 17.84 7.30
C GLU A 57 -13.17 18.05 8.12
N PRO A 58 -13.81 17.03 8.73
CA PRO A 58 -14.79 17.23 9.80
C PRO A 58 -14.26 18.12 10.94
N LYS A 59 -15.07 19.09 11.39
CA LYS A 59 -14.72 20.04 12.46
C LYS A 59 -14.15 19.42 13.74
N ASP A 60 -14.69 18.29 14.18
CA ASP A 60 -14.43 17.79 15.53
C ASP A 60 -13.10 17.02 15.63
N ASP A 61 -12.68 16.34 14.56
CA ASP A 61 -11.34 15.77 14.44
C ASP A 61 -10.27 16.89 14.42
N LEU A 62 -10.48 17.95 13.60
CA LEU A 62 -9.60 19.14 13.56
C LEU A 62 -9.50 19.86 14.91
N ARG A 63 -10.62 19.97 15.65
CA ARG A 63 -10.64 20.55 17.00
C ARG A 63 -9.83 19.74 18.00
N ALA A 64 -9.89 18.41 17.93
CA ALA A 64 -9.14 17.51 18.81
C ALA A 64 -7.61 17.65 18.63
N VAL A 65 -7.14 17.99 17.42
CA VAL A 65 -5.73 18.27 17.11
C VAL A 65 -5.34 19.75 17.13
N GLY A 66 -6.27 20.66 17.46
CA GLY A 66 -6.01 22.10 17.56
C GLY A 66 -5.80 22.83 16.22
N VAL A 67 -6.21 22.23 15.09
CA VAL A 67 -6.06 22.83 13.75
C VAL A 67 -7.24 23.77 13.44
N PRO A 68 -7.00 24.99 12.94
CA PRO A 68 -8.09 25.90 12.58
C PRO A 68 -8.88 25.37 11.37
N VAL A 69 -10.19 25.24 11.53
CA VAL A 69 -11.08 24.74 10.47
C VAL A 69 -11.26 25.79 9.37
N VAL A 70 -10.87 25.44 8.14
CA VAL A 70 -11.09 26.23 6.93
C VAL A 70 -12.37 25.78 6.22
N HIS A 71 -12.59 24.47 6.12
CA HIS A 71 -13.81 23.91 5.56
C HIS A 71 -14.19 22.58 6.23
N ASP A 72 -15.46 22.44 6.57
CA ASP A 72 -16.02 21.27 7.26
C ASP A 72 -16.47 20.23 6.24
N LEU A 73 -15.68 19.16 6.06
CA LEU A 73 -15.89 18.16 5.01
C LEU A 73 -15.76 16.72 5.55
N PRO A 74 -16.83 16.14 6.13
CA PRO A 74 -16.80 14.86 6.85
C PRO A 74 -16.43 13.61 6.02
N GLY A 75 -16.30 13.74 4.69
CA GLY A 75 -15.86 12.66 3.81
C GLY A 75 -14.33 12.51 3.69
N VAL A 76 -13.53 13.50 4.11
CA VAL A 76 -12.07 13.45 3.99
C VAL A 76 -11.50 12.35 4.88
N GLY A 77 -10.55 11.57 4.35
CA GLY A 77 -9.93 10.43 5.06
C GLY A 77 -10.83 9.21 5.29
N ARG A 78 -12.14 9.32 5.03
CA ARG A 78 -13.12 8.23 5.17
C ARG A 78 -13.19 7.40 3.88
N ASN A 79 -13.94 6.31 3.91
CA ASN A 79 -14.19 5.43 2.75
C ASN A 79 -12.94 4.75 2.13
N LEU A 80 -11.83 4.63 2.87
CA LEU A 80 -10.63 3.91 2.43
C LEU A 80 -10.94 2.44 2.17
N HIS A 81 -10.81 2.02 0.92
CA HIS A 81 -10.92 0.63 0.49
C HIS A 81 -9.54 0.08 0.12
N ASN A 82 -9.26 -1.16 0.51
CA ASN A 82 -8.05 -1.89 0.09
C ASN A 82 -8.38 -3.38 -0.07
N HIS A 83 -7.61 -4.08 -0.90
CA HIS A 83 -7.66 -5.53 -1.03
C HIS A 83 -6.75 -6.17 0.04
N VAL A 84 -7.35 -6.87 0.99
CA VAL A 84 -6.60 -7.62 2.02
C VAL A 84 -5.99 -8.86 1.37
N ALA A 85 -4.66 -8.88 1.27
CA ALA A 85 -3.90 -9.99 0.71
C ALA A 85 -3.42 -10.96 1.80
N PHE A 86 -3.26 -12.23 1.42
CA PHE A 86 -2.56 -13.25 2.20
C PHE A 86 -1.74 -14.13 1.23
N PHE A 87 -0.58 -14.61 1.67
CA PHE A 87 0.34 -15.37 0.81
C PHE A 87 0.29 -16.85 1.15
N VAL A 88 0.11 -17.70 0.13
CA VAL A 88 0.21 -19.16 0.24
C VAL A 88 1.44 -19.61 -0.54
N ASN A 89 2.45 -20.09 0.17
CA ASN A 89 3.72 -20.51 -0.44
C ASN A 89 3.68 -22.01 -0.77
N PHE A 90 3.89 -22.35 -2.04
CA PHE A 90 3.94 -23.73 -2.51
C PHE A 90 5.38 -24.16 -2.78
N ARG A 91 5.73 -25.40 -2.42
CA ARG A 91 7.02 -26.00 -2.80
C ARG A 91 6.87 -26.74 -4.12
N ILE A 92 7.51 -26.23 -5.17
CA ILE A 92 7.66 -26.93 -6.45
C ILE A 92 8.88 -27.89 -6.36
N ASN A 93 8.78 -29.05 -6.98
CA ASN A 93 9.88 -30.03 -7.09
C ASN A 93 10.51 -29.98 -8.49
N ASP A 94 11.12 -28.84 -8.80
CA ASP A 94 11.80 -28.55 -10.06
C ASP A 94 13.14 -27.85 -9.77
N THR A 95 13.99 -27.77 -10.77
CA THR A 95 15.24 -27.00 -10.78
C THR A 95 14.95 -25.49 -10.64
N SER A 96 15.82 -24.78 -9.91
CA SER A 96 15.60 -23.36 -9.59
C SER A 96 15.88 -22.48 -10.81
N THR A 97 14.86 -22.27 -11.65
CA THR A 97 14.89 -21.58 -12.96
C THR A 97 15.22 -20.07 -12.91
N THR A 98 15.71 -19.57 -11.78
CA THR A 98 15.61 -18.17 -11.36
C THR A 98 16.83 -17.59 -10.59
N PRO A 99 18.09 -17.96 -10.88
CA PRO A 99 19.24 -17.31 -10.27
C PRO A 99 19.43 -15.90 -10.87
N LEU A 100 18.91 -14.87 -10.20
CA LEU A 100 19.24 -13.47 -10.50
C LEU A 100 20.75 -13.25 -10.30
N ASN A 101 21.51 -13.29 -11.39
CA ASN A 101 22.96 -13.34 -11.39
C ASN A 101 23.56 -12.46 -12.51
N TRP A 102 24.88 -12.46 -12.64
CA TRP A 102 25.57 -11.65 -13.65
C TRP A 102 25.24 -12.05 -15.09
N ALA A 103 24.98 -13.33 -15.38
CA ALA A 103 24.59 -13.77 -16.72
C ALA A 103 23.20 -13.27 -17.10
N THR A 104 22.20 -13.36 -16.21
CA THR A 104 20.85 -12.80 -16.45
C THR A 104 20.87 -11.27 -16.54
N ALA A 105 21.77 -10.61 -15.81
CA ALA A 105 21.97 -9.17 -15.91
C ALA A 105 22.63 -8.77 -17.25
N MET A 106 23.60 -9.54 -17.75
CA MET A 106 24.21 -9.32 -19.06
C MET A 106 23.26 -9.60 -20.22
N GLU A 107 22.47 -10.67 -20.14
CA GLU A 107 21.40 -10.99 -21.09
C GLU A 107 20.41 -9.81 -21.24
N TYR A 108 19.93 -9.27 -20.11
CA TYR A 108 19.07 -8.10 -20.12
C TYR A 108 19.79 -6.83 -20.62
N LEU A 109 21.03 -6.58 -20.23
CA LEU A 109 21.75 -5.37 -20.64
C LEU A 109 22.13 -5.36 -22.14
N LEU A 110 22.41 -6.54 -22.73
CA LEU A 110 22.78 -6.70 -24.13
C LEU A 110 21.57 -6.81 -25.06
N PHE A 111 20.55 -7.58 -24.67
CA PHE A 111 19.43 -7.97 -25.55
C PHE A 111 18.06 -7.44 -25.09
N ARG A 112 17.96 -6.84 -23.90
CA ARG A 112 16.70 -6.40 -23.24
C ARG A 112 15.70 -7.51 -22.98
N ASP A 113 16.18 -8.76 -23.00
CA ASP A 113 15.40 -9.97 -22.81
C ASP A 113 15.85 -10.73 -21.54
N GLY A 114 15.37 -11.96 -21.36
CA GLY A 114 15.73 -12.84 -20.24
C GLY A 114 14.94 -12.54 -18.97
N LEU A 115 15.28 -13.22 -17.88
CA LEU A 115 14.50 -13.24 -16.63
C LEU A 115 14.33 -11.87 -15.93
N MET A 116 15.12 -10.87 -16.32
CA MET A 116 15.03 -9.50 -15.78
C MET A 116 14.20 -8.55 -16.65
N SER A 117 13.70 -8.98 -17.82
CA SER A 117 12.77 -8.19 -18.65
C SER A 117 11.32 -8.27 -18.16
N GLY A 118 10.95 -9.35 -17.47
CA GLY A 118 9.60 -9.60 -16.95
C GLY A 118 9.53 -9.67 -15.43
N THR A 119 8.32 -9.51 -14.88
CA THR A 119 8.01 -9.62 -13.44
C THR A 119 7.61 -11.04 -13.02
N GLY A 120 7.79 -12.03 -13.91
CA GLY A 120 7.23 -13.39 -13.78
C GLY A 120 5.76 -13.46 -14.19
N ILE A 121 5.09 -14.60 -13.92
CA ILE A 121 3.62 -14.67 -13.96
C ILE A 121 3.12 -13.88 -12.74
N SER A 122 2.62 -12.68 -13.00
CA SER A 122 2.16 -11.74 -11.97
C SER A 122 0.73 -12.00 -11.50
N GLU A 123 -0.18 -12.34 -12.40
CA GLU A 123 -1.62 -12.37 -12.12
C GLU A 123 -2.38 -13.51 -12.83
N VAL A 124 -3.01 -14.38 -12.03
CA VAL A 124 -4.20 -15.15 -12.43
C VAL A 124 -5.30 -14.83 -11.41
N ASN A 125 -6.26 -13.99 -11.82
CA ASN A 125 -7.29 -13.45 -10.94
C ASN A 125 -8.53 -14.36 -10.92
N VAL A 126 -8.74 -15.10 -9.84
CA VAL A 126 -9.95 -15.92 -9.62
C VAL A 126 -10.86 -15.26 -8.59
N GLN A 127 -12.08 -14.88 -8.98
CA GLN A 127 -13.06 -14.26 -8.10
C GLN A 127 -14.05 -15.29 -7.53
N VAL A 128 -13.87 -15.70 -6.28
CA VAL A 128 -14.74 -16.66 -5.60
C VAL A 128 -15.86 -15.94 -4.84
N ARG A 129 -17.12 -16.17 -5.28
CA ARG A 129 -18.32 -15.62 -4.63
C ARG A 129 -18.77 -16.53 -3.48
N GLN A 130 -18.77 -16.00 -2.25
CA GLN A 130 -19.16 -16.77 -1.06
C GLN A 130 -20.70 -16.88 -0.96
N PRO A 131 -21.31 -18.09 -0.86
CA PRO A 131 -22.75 -18.27 -1.07
C PRO A 131 -23.66 -17.95 0.14
N ARG A 132 -23.11 -17.60 1.31
CA ARG A 132 -23.86 -17.43 2.57
C ARG A 132 -23.52 -16.15 3.35
N ARG A 133 -23.45 -14.99 2.70
CA ARG A 133 -23.32 -13.68 3.39
C ARG A 133 -24.46 -12.72 3.06
N ARG A 134 -24.90 -11.99 4.09
CA ARG A 134 -26.05 -11.06 4.10
C ARG A 134 -25.67 -9.63 3.65
N GLN A 135 -24.39 -9.39 3.33
CA GLN A 135 -23.87 -8.13 2.79
C GLN A 135 -23.28 -8.38 1.39
N PRO A 136 -23.29 -7.40 0.44
CA PRO A 136 -23.01 -7.69 -0.96
C PRO A 136 -21.54 -8.00 -1.34
N ARG A 137 -20.57 -7.71 -0.46
CA ARG A 137 -19.11 -7.79 -0.72
C ARG A 137 -18.34 -8.17 0.56
N PRO A 138 -17.08 -8.63 0.48
CA PRO A 138 -16.27 -8.85 -0.73
C PRO A 138 -16.39 -10.28 -1.29
N ALA A 139 -16.07 -10.43 -2.58
CA ALA A 139 -15.64 -11.70 -3.14
C ALA A 139 -14.15 -11.90 -2.85
N VAL A 140 -13.69 -13.14 -2.68
CA VAL A 140 -12.27 -13.43 -2.53
C VAL A 140 -11.62 -13.35 -3.91
N LEU A 141 -10.62 -12.48 -4.05
CA LEU A 141 -9.72 -12.46 -5.20
C LEU A 141 -8.51 -13.32 -4.85
N LEU A 142 -8.34 -14.46 -5.51
CA LEU A 142 -7.09 -15.21 -5.43
C LEU A 142 -6.05 -14.54 -6.33
N TRP A 143 -4.88 -14.22 -5.77
CA TRP A 143 -3.72 -13.71 -6.48
C TRP A 143 -2.63 -14.77 -6.48
N TRP A 144 -2.28 -15.29 -7.67
CA TRP A 144 -1.18 -16.23 -7.83
C TRP A 144 0.05 -15.51 -8.37
N CYS A 145 1.03 -15.27 -7.50
CA CYS A 145 2.33 -14.72 -7.88
C CYS A 145 3.43 -15.73 -7.55
N TYR A 146 4.29 -16.02 -8.53
CA TYR A 146 5.41 -16.94 -8.35
C TYR A 146 6.67 -16.19 -7.89
N TRP A 147 7.01 -16.32 -6.61
CA TRP A 147 8.27 -15.85 -6.04
C TRP A 147 9.12 -17.01 -5.51
N PRO A 148 10.24 -17.35 -6.16
CA PRO A 148 11.11 -18.44 -5.71
C PRO A 148 11.99 -17.99 -4.54
N THR A 149 11.57 -18.30 -3.31
CA THR A 149 12.42 -18.14 -2.13
C THR A 149 13.58 -19.12 -2.16
N THR A 150 14.81 -18.65 -1.93
CA THR A 150 16.03 -19.46 -2.00
C THR A 150 16.01 -20.66 -1.04
N PRO A 151 16.51 -21.85 -1.47
CA PRO A 151 16.66 -22.98 -0.58
C PRO A 151 17.76 -22.72 0.46
N ARG A 152 17.48 -23.00 1.73
CA ARG A 152 18.50 -22.94 2.80
C ARG A 152 19.63 -23.95 2.53
N PRO A 153 20.89 -23.63 2.89
CA PRO A 153 21.98 -24.60 2.81
C PRO A 153 21.70 -25.81 3.70
N ALA A 154 21.89 -27.02 3.16
CA ALA A 154 21.42 -28.25 3.79
C ALA A 154 22.42 -28.83 4.80
N ARG A 155 22.12 -28.74 6.11
CA ARG A 155 22.64 -29.69 7.12
C ARG A 155 21.87 -29.64 8.46
N TRP A 156 22.06 -30.73 9.23
CA TRP A 156 21.66 -30.95 10.64
C TRP A 156 20.22 -31.39 10.99
N VAL A 157 20.04 -32.71 10.85
CA VAL A 157 19.60 -33.66 11.90
C VAL A 157 18.12 -33.74 12.34
N LYS A 158 17.73 -35.00 12.63
CA LYS A 158 16.41 -35.45 13.11
C LYS A 158 16.14 -34.99 14.55
N SER A 159 14.92 -34.56 14.82
CA SER A 159 14.26 -34.75 16.12
C SER A 159 12.74 -34.91 15.91
N ARG A 160 12.08 -35.71 16.76
CA ARG A 160 10.61 -35.82 16.78
C ARG A 160 10.02 -34.62 17.51
N ALA A 161 8.87 -34.14 17.05
CA ALA A 161 7.89 -33.43 17.88
C ALA A 161 6.60 -34.25 17.92
N VAL A 162 5.99 -34.35 19.10
CA VAL A 162 4.74 -35.06 19.42
C VAL A 162 3.97 -34.20 20.44
N ALA A 163 2.66 -34.45 20.59
CA ALA A 163 1.63 -33.69 21.30
C ALA A 163 0.91 -32.65 20.40
N TRP A 164 -0.42 -32.47 20.42
CA TRP A 164 -1.45 -32.48 21.50
C TRP A 164 -1.34 -31.31 22.48
N ALA A 165 -2.41 -30.76 23.06
CA ALA A 165 -3.86 -30.99 22.84
C ALA A 165 -4.49 -29.70 22.23
N THR A 166 -5.69 -29.15 22.49
CA THR A 166 -6.91 -29.41 23.32
C THR A 166 -8.01 -28.48 22.71
N ALA A 167 -9.33 -28.64 22.84
CA ALA A 167 -10.22 -29.63 23.44
C ALA A 167 -11.59 -29.60 22.68
N GLY A 168 -12.60 -30.36 23.13
CA GLY A 168 -13.98 -30.24 22.63
C GLY A 168 -14.91 -31.32 23.19
N GLU A 169 -15.58 -31.04 24.30
CA GLU A 169 -16.49 -31.98 24.98
C GLU A 169 -17.85 -32.08 24.25
N PRO A 170 -18.46 -33.27 24.16
CA PRO A 170 -19.86 -33.42 23.77
C PRO A 170 -20.79 -33.00 24.92
N SER A 171 -21.86 -32.27 24.60
CA SER A 171 -22.95 -32.00 25.56
C SER A 171 -23.74 -33.26 25.89
N THR A 172 -24.28 -33.29 27.12
CA THR A 172 -25.26 -34.27 27.63
C THR A 172 -26.49 -34.40 26.74
#